data_AF-A0A1M4U083-F1
#
_entry.id   AF-A0A1M4U083-F1
#
_cell.length_a   1.000
_cell.length_b   1.000
_cell.length_c   1.000
_cell.angle_alpha   90.00
_cell.angle_beta   90.00
_cell.angle_gamma   90.00
#
_symmetry.space_group_name_H-M   'P 1'
#
loop_
_entity.id
_entity.type
_entity.pdbx_description
1 polymer ?
#
loop_
_entity_poly.entity_id
_entity_poly.type
_entity_poly.pdbx_seq_one_letter_code
_entity_poly.pdbx_strand_id
1 'polypeptide(L)' 'MGGFSIWHWLIVLLIVLLVFGTKRLTSGARDLGRAVHEFKKGMRGDDEEAGQDAPAARIGQESKDPAATARPREHDDSGR' A
#
# COMPACT_ATOMS: atom_id res chain seq x y z
N MET A 1 -11.53 14.68 37.76
CA MET A 1 -11.38 13.30 37.24
C MET A 1 -10.58 13.35 35.93
N GLY A 2 -9.30 13.75 36.02
CA GLY A 2 -8.42 13.96 34.86
C GLY A 2 -8.04 12.62 34.25
N GLY A 3 -8.90 12.13 33.36
CA GLY A 3 -8.77 10.83 32.71
C GLY A 3 -7.43 10.73 32.00
N PHE A 4 -6.65 9.75 32.41
CA PHE A 4 -5.55 9.13 31.67
C PHE A 4 -4.75 10.09 30.78
N SER A 5 -3.77 10.74 31.42
CA SER A 5 -2.73 11.58 30.81
C SER A 5 -2.34 11.07 29.42
N ILE A 6 -2.16 11.99 28.45
CA ILE A 6 -1.73 11.69 27.06
C ILE A 6 -0.54 10.70 27.02
N TRP A 7 0.31 10.76 28.05
CA TRP A 7 1.40 9.81 28.28
C TRP A 7 0.97 8.34 28.38
N HIS A 8 -0.15 8.05 29.02
CA HIS A 8 -0.70 6.69 29.11
C HIS A 8 -1.11 6.15 27.74
N TRP A 9 -1.77 6.98 26.92
CA TRP A 9 -2.17 6.58 25.57
C TRP A 9 -0.97 6.28 24.66
N LEU A 10 0.13 7.05 24.77
CA LEU A 10 1.38 6.75 24.06
C LEU A 10 1.96 5.38 24.45
N ILE A 11 1.96 5.07 25.74
CA ILE A 11 2.47 3.79 26.26
C ILE A 11 1.57 2.62 25.83
N VAL A 12 0.25 2.78 25.87
CA VAL A 12 -0.68 1.76 25.39
C VAL A 12 -0.49 1.51 23.88
N LEU A 13 -0.36 2.56 23.08
CA LEU A 13 -0.10 2.45 21.64
C LEU A 13 1.18 1.63 21.38
N LEU A 14 2.25 1.92 22.12
CA LEU A 14 3.51 1.20 22.02
C LEU A 14 3.31 -0.30 22.29
N ILE A 15 2.65 -0.66 23.40
CA ILE A 15 2.39 -2.06 23.76
C ILE A 15 1.55 -2.76 22.68
N VAL A 16 0.51 -2.11 22.15
CA VAL A 16 -0.31 -2.68 21.07
C VAL A 16 0.55 -2.94 19.82
N LEU A 17 1.44 -2.01 19.44
CA LEU A 17 2.37 -2.22 18.33
C LEU A 17 3.33 -3.38 18.56
N LEU A 18 3.82 -3.59 19.80
CA LEU A 18 4.71 -4.71 20.12
C LEU A 18 3.98 -6.05 20.08
N VAL A 19 2.76 -6.12 20.60
CA VAL A 19 1.96 -7.37 20.65
C VAL A 19 1.47 -7.77 19.26
N PHE A 20 0.94 -6.83 18.49
CA PHE A 20 0.44 -7.10 17.14
C PHE A 20 1.57 -7.14 16.09
N GLY A 21 2.69 -6.47 16.37
CA GLY A 21 3.78 -6.26 15.43
C GLY A 21 3.44 -5.24 14.34
N THR A 22 4.46 -4.53 13.84
CA THR A 22 4.30 -3.51 12.78
C THR A 22 3.72 -4.09 11.48
N LYS A 23 4.05 -5.36 11.17
CA LYS A 23 3.62 -6.04 9.93
C LYS A 23 2.10 -6.26 9.85
N ARG A 24 1.42 -6.55 10.97
CA ARG A 24 -0.03 -6.75 11.02
C ARG A 24 -0.78 -5.41 11.01
N LEU A 25 -0.25 -4.42 11.73
CA LEU A 25 -0.82 -3.08 11.76
C LEU A 25 -0.75 -2.42 10.38
N THR A 26 0.39 -2.47 9.69
CA THR A 26 0.54 -1.82 8.37
C THR A 26 -0.37 -2.41 7.29
N SER A 27 -0.59 -3.73 7.29
CA SER A 27 -1.45 -4.36 6.27
C SER A 27 -2.90 -3.88 6.39
N GLY A 28 -3.51 -3.98 7.58
CA GLY A 28 -4.89 -3.53 7.80
C GLY A 28 -5.04 -2.01 7.83
N ALA A 29 -4.04 -1.30 8.35
CA ALA A 29 -4.05 0.17 8.37
C ALA A 29 -3.89 0.77 6.98
N ARG A 30 -3.27 0.09 6.01
CA ARG A 30 -3.21 0.56 4.62
C ARG A 30 -4.59 0.55 3.96
N ASP A 31 -5.37 -0.51 4.18
CA ASP A 31 -6.72 -0.64 3.62
C ASP A 31 -7.70 0.35 4.28
N LEU A 32 -7.65 0.45 5.62
CA LEU A 32 -8.43 1.42 6.39
C LEU A 32 -8.00 2.87 6.08
N GLY A 33 -6.70 3.11 5.97
CA GLY A 33 -6.13 4.41 5.67
C GLY A 33 -6.53 4.91 4.29
N ARG A 34 -6.59 4.02 3.29
CA ARG A 34 -7.08 4.36 1.96
C ARG A 34 -8.56 4.74 1.98
N ALA A 35 -9.41 3.96 2.66
CA ALA A 35 -10.83 4.28 2.79
C ALA A 35 -11.07 5.63 3.48
N VAL A 36 -10.34 5.91 4.56
CA VAL A 36 -10.44 7.20 5.28
C VAL A 36 -9.86 8.36 4.45
N HIS A 37 -8.81 8.12 3.67
CA HIS A 37 -8.21 9.11 2.78
C HIS A 37 -9.19 9.53 1.67
N GLU A 38 -9.82 8.56 0.99
CA GLU A 38 -10.84 8.83 -0.02
C GLU A 38 -12.07 9.52 0.58
N PHE A 39 -12.51 9.11 1.77
CA PHE A 39 -13.60 9.79 2.47
C PHE A 39 -13.27 11.25 2.81
N LYS A 40 -12.04 11.52 3.27
CA LYS A 40 -11.57 12.89 3.53
C LYS A 40 -11.45 13.70 2.24
N LYS A 41 -10.97 13.09 1.15
CA LYS A 41 -10.85 13.73 -0.16
C LYS A 41 -12.24 14.11 -0.70
N GLY A 42 -13.21 13.20 -0.60
CA GLY A 42 -14.60 13.47 -0.97
C GLY A 42 -15.27 14.55 -0.12
N MET A 43 -15.03 14.58 1.20
CA MET A 43 -15.55 15.65 2.07
C MET A 43 -14.90 17.02 1.84
N ARG A 44 -13.70 17.07 1.27
CA ARG A 44 -12.99 18.32 0.92
C ARG A 44 -13.21 18.75 -0.53
N GLY A 45 -13.96 17.95 -1.31
CA GLY A 45 -14.06 18.02 -2.76
C GLY A 45 -15.01 19.06 -3.34
N ASP A 46 -15.36 20.13 -2.61
CA ASP A 46 -16.11 21.25 -3.18
C ASP A 46 -15.22 22.43 -3.62
N ASP A 47 -13.95 22.52 -3.19
CA ASP A 47 -13.12 23.70 -3.52
C ASP A 47 -11.86 23.44 -4.35
N GLU A 48 -11.18 22.29 -4.24
CA GLU A 48 -9.91 22.09 -4.98
C GLU A 48 -9.72 20.64 -5.44
N GLU A 49 -9.84 20.46 -6.76
CA GLU A 49 -9.09 19.52 -7.59
C GLU A 49 -9.06 18.02 -7.23
N ALA A 50 -9.54 17.24 -8.20
CA ALA A 50 -9.21 15.85 -8.44
C ALA A 50 -7.71 15.63 -8.79
N GLY A 51 -6.78 16.26 -8.06
CA GLY A 51 -5.35 16.06 -8.22
C GLY A 51 -4.83 14.96 -7.31
N GLN A 52 -3.92 14.15 -7.83
CA GLN A 52 -3.10 13.18 -7.12
C GLN A 52 -3.79 11.83 -6.87
N ASP A 53 -3.84 11.07 -7.95
CA ASP A 53 -3.48 9.65 -8.01
C ASP A 53 -2.55 9.20 -6.88
N ALA A 54 -2.96 8.16 -6.15
CA ALA A 54 -2.04 7.36 -5.35
C ALA A 54 -2.16 5.89 -5.79
N PRO A 55 -1.26 5.39 -6.67
CA PRO A 55 -1.13 3.96 -6.93
C PRO A 55 -0.42 3.30 -5.75
N ALA A 56 -1.13 3.04 -4.65
CA ALA A 56 -0.58 2.35 -3.49
C ALA A 56 -0.43 0.81 -3.67
N ALA A 57 -0.41 0.31 -4.90
CA ALA A 57 -0.31 -1.11 -5.21
C ALA A 57 0.61 -1.38 -6.41
N ARG A 58 1.90 -1.04 -6.27
CA ARG A 58 3.00 -1.74 -6.99
C ARG A 58 4.09 -2.20 -6.02
N ILE A 59 3.67 -2.71 -4.86
CA ILE A 59 4.57 -3.40 -3.93
C ILE A 59 3.91 -4.75 -3.65
N GLY A 60 4.10 -5.74 -4.54
CA GLY A 60 3.69 -7.09 -4.21
C GLY A 60 3.50 -8.12 -5.33
N GLN A 61 3.41 -7.74 -6.61
CA GLN A 61 3.23 -8.74 -7.66
C GLN A 61 3.97 -8.41 -8.95
N GLU A 62 4.63 -9.45 -9.45
CA GLU A 62 5.01 -9.68 -10.85
C GLU A 62 6.31 -9.03 -11.34
N SER A 63 7.44 -9.71 -11.08
CA SER A 63 8.57 -9.82 -12.01
C SER A 63 9.56 -10.88 -11.53
N LYS A 64 9.80 -11.89 -12.38
CA LYS A 64 10.81 -12.99 -12.34
C LYS A 64 10.41 -14.20 -11.48
N ASP A 65 10.10 -15.38 -11.98
CA ASP A 65 10.23 -16.02 -13.31
C ASP A 65 9.23 -17.22 -13.30
N PRO A 66 8.72 -17.67 -14.46
CA PRO A 66 9.37 -18.85 -15.03
C PRO A 66 9.50 -18.78 -16.55
N ALA A 67 10.73 -19.02 -16.99
CA ALA A 67 11.10 -19.72 -18.23
C ALA A 67 9.94 -20.50 -18.89
N ALA A 68 9.19 -19.84 -19.77
CA ALA A 68 8.20 -20.46 -20.66
C ALA A 68 7.89 -19.58 -21.88
N THR A 69 8.91 -19.19 -22.63
CA THR A 69 8.76 -18.90 -24.06
C THR A 69 9.99 -19.42 -24.79
N ALA A 70 10.02 -20.75 -24.88
CA ALA A 70 10.74 -21.45 -25.92
C ALA A 70 10.05 -21.17 -27.26
N ARG A 71 10.45 -20.10 -27.95
CA ARG A 71 10.36 -19.95 -29.41
C ARG A 71 11.47 -19.01 -29.88
N PRO A 72 12.69 -19.51 -30.15
CA PRO A 72 13.61 -18.80 -31.03
C PRO A 72 12.88 -18.59 -32.36
N ARG A 73 12.59 -17.33 -32.67
CA ARG A 73 12.13 -16.94 -34.01
C ARG A 73 13.25 -17.31 -34.96
N GLU A 74 13.01 -18.37 -35.72
CA GLU A 74 13.22 -18.45 -37.16
C GLU A 74 14.02 -17.26 -37.70
N HIS A 75 15.34 -17.39 -37.66
CA HIS A 75 16.28 -16.59 -38.41
C HIS A 75 16.62 -17.39 -39.66
N ASP A 76 15.67 -17.42 -40.61
CA ASP A 76 15.89 -17.87 -41.97
C ASP A 76 15.76 -16.64 -42.88
N ASP A 77 16.82 -15.83 -42.88
CA ASP A 77 17.12 -14.90 -43.96
C ASP A 77 18.63 -14.69 -43.97
N SER A 78 19.36 -15.70 -44.44
CA SER A 78 20.71 -15.50 -44.96
C SER A 78 21.17 -16.72 -45.77
N GLY A 79 20.87 -16.68 -47.08
CA GLY A 79 21.79 -17.23 -48.08
C GLY A 79 21.27 -18.36 -48.96
N ARG A 80 20.62 -18.00 -50.07
CA ARG A 80 21.07 -18.36 -51.44
C ARG A 80 20.26 -17.68 -52.52
#